data_AF-A0A1F5QCR5-F1
#
_entry.id   AF-A0A1F5QCR5-F1
#
_cell.length_a   1.000
_cell.length_b   1.000
_cell.length_c   1.000
_cell.angle_alpha   90.00
_cell.angle_beta   90.00
_cell.angle_gamma   90.00
#
_symmetry.space_group_name_H-M   'P 1'
#
loop_
_entity.id
_entity.type
_entity.pdbx_description
1 polymer ?
#
loop_
_entity_poly.entity_id
_entity_poly.type
_entity_poly.pdbx_seq_one_letter_code
_entity_poly.pdbx_strand_id
1 'polypeptide(L)'
;MKIEIESFLNNELALELHPDKVEIRKFSQGIDFLGYVVLPYHIVLRTKTKRRMFKKLFAKQKSLNEGLLEADSYHQSVQSYLGMLKHCNAHDMADSIKNNFLNTSTWA
;
A
#
# COMPACT_ATOMS: atom_id res chain seq x y z
N MET A 1 -28.09 1.90 12.19
CA MET A 1 -26.89 1.62 11.38
C MET A 1 -26.04 0.45 11.90
N LYS A 2 -25.30 0.54 13.02
CA LYS A 2 -24.47 -0.60 13.49
C LYS A 2 -25.31 -1.85 13.84
N ILE A 3 -26.42 -1.66 14.56
CA ILE A 3 -27.32 -2.73 15.01
C ILE A 3 -28.00 -3.45 13.84
N GLU A 4 -28.38 -2.73 12.79
CA GLU A 4 -29.05 -3.31 11.62
C GLU A 4 -28.09 -4.19 10.80
N ILE A 5 -26.85 -3.73 10.61
CA ILE A 5 -25.81 -4.51 9.93
C ILE A 5 -25.47 -5.77 10.73
N GLU A 6 -25.31 -5.65 12.05
CA GLU A 6 -25.04 -6.80 12.93
C GLU A 6 -26.18 -7.81 12.91
N SER A 7 -27.44 -7.33 12.98
CA SER A 7 -28.63 -8.19 12.91
C SER A 7 -28.72 -8.94 11.59
N PHE A 8 -28.51 -8.26 10.46
CA PHE A 8 -28.52 -8.90 9.14
C PHE A 8 -27.39 -9.95 9.01
N LEU A 9 -26.17 -9.59 9.41
CA LEU A 9 -25.03 -10.51 9.38
C LEU A 9 -25.29 -11.76 10.22
N ASN A 10 -25.83 -11.60 11.43
CA ASN A 10 -26.05 -12.73 12.33
C ASN A 10 -27.23 -13.61 11.89
N ASN A 11 -28.39 -12.99 11.62
CA ASN A 11 -29.65 -13.71 11.39
C ASN A 11 -29.76 -14.30 9.98
N GLU A 12 -29.28 -13.59 8.96
CA GLU A 12 -29.43 -14.00 7.56
C GLU A 12 -28.18 -14.70 7.01
N LEU A 13 -26.99 -14.30 7.48
CA LEU A 13 -25.71 -14.76 6.92
C LEU A 13 -24.90 -15.64 7.88
N ALA A 14 -25.32 -15.81 9.14
CA ALA A 14 -24.57 -16.50 10.19
C ALA A 14 -23.12 -15.99 10.35
N LEU A 15 -22.93 -14.67 10.27
CA LEU A 15 -21.66 -13.97 10.42
C LEU A 15 -21.68 -13.03 11.63
N GLU A 16 -20.52 -12.86 12.27
CA GLU A 16 -20.33 -11.94 13.39
C GLU A 16 -19.20 -10.95 13.08
N LEU A 17 -19.40 -9.68 13.48
CA LEU A 17 -18.37 -8.66 13.37
C LEU A 17 -17.36 -8.81 14.51
N HIS A 18 -16.07 -8.75 14.17
CA HIS A 18 -15.02 -8.83 15.17
C HIS A 18 -15.00 -7.58 16.05
N PRO A 19 -15.01 -7.70 17.40
CA PRO A 19 -15.18 -6.57 18.32
C PRO A 19 -14.08 -5.52 18.17
N ASP A 20 -12.82 -5.95 17.99
CA ASP A 20 -11.67 -5.03 17.90
C ASP A 20 -11.36 -4.52 16.49
N LYS A 21 -12.08 -4.97 15.46
CA LYS A 21 -11.85 -4.57 14.05
C LYS A 21 -12.94 -3.66 13.51
N VAL A 22 -13.88 -3.28 14.35
CA VAL A 22 -14.95 -2.34 14.04
C VAL A 22 -14.79 -1.11 14.91
N GLU A 23 -14.76 0.04 14.27
CA GLU A 23 -14.59 1.30 14.97
C GLU A 23 -15.38 2.41 14.30
N ILE A 24 -15.88 3.33 15.11
CA ILE A 24 -16.49 4.57 14.66
C ILE A 24 -15.57 5.68 15.14
N ARG A 25 -14.93 6.36 14.18
CA ARG A 25 -13.99 7.45 14.43
C ARG A 25 -14.31 8.64 13.54
N LYS A 26 -13.81 9.81 13.90
CA LYS A 26 -13.99 11.01 13.08
C LYS A 26 -13.22 10.85 11.78
N PHE A 27 -13.80 11.25 10.66
CA PHE A 27 -13.15 11.15 9.35
C PHE A 27 -11.83 11.95 9.28
N SER A 28 -11.73 13.04 10.03
CA SER A 28 -10.50 13.83 10.17
C SER A 28 -9.32 13.04 10.77
N GLN A 29 -9.56 11.94 11.47
CA GLN A 29 -8.52 11.06 11.99
C GLN A 29 -7.97 10.08 10.94
N GLY A 30 -8.63 9.99 9.78
CA GLY A 30 -8.28 9.09 8.70
C GLY A 30 -8.81 7.67 8.89
N ILE A 31 -9.18 7.04 7.77
CA ILE A 31 -9.69 5.67 7.71
C ILE A 31 -8.68 4.80 6.97
N ASP A 32 -8.21 3.74 7.61
CA ASP A 32 -7.37 2.73 6.98
C ASP A 32 -8.22 1.94 5.96
N PHE A 33 -7.85 2.00 4.67
CA PHE A 33 -8.56 1.29 3.60
C PHE A 33 -7.59 0.77 2.54
N LEU A 34 -7.61 -0.55 2.29
CA LEU A 34 -6.82 -1.23 1.25
C LEU A 34 -5.32 -0.85 1.18
N GLY A 35 -4.70 -0.52 2.32
CA GLY A 35 -3.29 -0.15 2.39
C GLY A 35 -3.01 1.35 2.27
N TYR A 36 -4.06 2.17 2.19
CA TYR A 36 -4.06 3.62 2.27
C TYR A 36 -4.69 4.12 3.57
N VAL A 37 -4.51 5.40 3.84
CA VAL A 37 -5.29 6.16 4.82
C VAL A 37 -6.06 7.23 4.04
N VAL A 38 -7.39 7.15 4.08
CA VAL A 38 -8.28 8.12 3.44
C VAL A 38 -8.56 9.23 4.44
N LEU A 39 -8.20 10.46 4.08
CA LEU A 39 -8.44 11.69 4.84
C LEU A 39 -9.39 12.59 4.05
N PRO A 40 -9.99 13.62 4.67
CA PRO A 40 -11.02 14.45 4.03
C PRO A 40 -10.61 15.08 2.69
N TYR A 41 -9.33 15.44 2.54
CA TYR A 41 -8.84 16.17 1.36
C TYR A 41 -7.71 15.44 0.63
N HIS A 42 -7.27 14.28 1.12
CA HIS A 42 -6.17 13.55 0.50
C HIS A 42 -6.19 12.07 0.89
N ILE A 43 -5.61 11.24 0.03
CA ILE A 43 -5.35 9.83 0.30
C ILE A 43 -3.84 9.70 0.47
N VAL A 44 -3.36 9.06 1.53
CA VAL A 44 -1.93 8.81 1.75
C VAL A 44 -1.64 7.33 1.90
N LEU A 45 -0.40 6.93 1.61
CA LEU A 45 0.01 5.55 1.80
C LEU A 45 0.14 5.23 3.30
N ARG A 46 -0.44 4.11 3.74
CA ARG A 46 -0.31 3.67 5.14
C ARG A 46 1.14 3.40 5.50
N THR A 47 1.57 3.85 6.67
CA THR A 47 2.97 3.75 7.15
C THR A 47 3.53 2.33 7.07
N LYS A 48 2.74 1.31 7.43
CA LYS A 48 3.15 -0.09 7.36
C LYS A 48 3.40 -0.54 5.91
N THR A 49 2.55 -0.11 4.99
CA THR A 49 2.71 -0.38 3.55
C THR A 49 3.96 0.31 3.01
N LYS A 50 4.17 1.60 3.33
CA LYS A 50 5.37 2.35 2.98
C LYS A 50 6.65 1.62 3.43
N ARG A 51 6.73 1.24 4.70
CA ARG A 51 7.89 0.52 5.25
C ARG A 51 8.13 -0.82 4.55
N ARG A 52 7.06 -1.59 4.30
CA ARG A 52 7.16 -2.89 3.61
C ARG A 52 7.64 -2.73 2.16
N MET A 53 7.16 -1.70 1.45
CA MET A 53 7.59 -1.39 0.09
C MET A 53 9.10 -1.14 0.03
N PHE A 54 9.62 -0.20 0.82
CA PHE A 54 11.06 0.08 0.84
C PHE A 54 11.89 -1.14 1.21
N LYS A 55 11.48 -1.90 2.25
CA LYS A 55 12.18 -3.14 2.62
C LYS A 55 12.27 -4.13 1.45
N LYS A 56 11.19 -4.28 0.67
CA LYS A 56 11.16 -5.17 -0.50
C LYS A 56 12.01 -4.65 -1.65
N LEU A 57 11.97 -3.35 -1.93
CA LEU A 57 12.77 -2.72 -2.99
C LEU A 57 14.27 -2.88 -2.71
N PHE A 58 14.73 -2.59 -1.50
CA PHE A 58 16.14 -2.79 -1.14
C PHE A 58 16.58 -4.26 -1.21
N ALA A 59 15.74 -5.19 -0.75
CA ALA A 59 16.04 -6.61 -0.85
C ALA A 59 16.16 -7.06 -2.31
N LYS A 60 15.22 -6.64 -3.17
CA LYS A 60 15.26 -6.97 -4.60
C LYS A 60 16.44 -6.32 -5.33
N GLN A 61 16.81 -5.09 -4.99
CA GLN A 61 18.00 -4.44 -5.54
C GLN A 61 19.28 -5.21 -5.16
N LYS A 62 19.37 -5.68 -3.91
CA LYS A 62 20.48 -6.52 -3.47
C LYS A 62 20.54 -7.82 -4.29
N SER A 63 19.43 -8.51 -4.43
CA SER A 63 19.36 -9.75 -5.24
C SER A 63 19.70 -9.51 -6.70
N LEU A 64 19.30 -8.37 -7.29
CA LEU A 64 19.68 -7.99 -8.65
C LEU A 64 21.20 -7.80 -8.77
N ASN A 65 21.81 -7.07 -7.84
CA ASN A 65 23.26 -6.83 -7.83
C ASN A 65 24.08 -8.12 -7.64
N GLU A 66 23.52 -9.11 -6.94
CA GLU A 66 24.12 -10.43 -6.73
C GLU A 66 23.87 -11.39 -7.91
N GLY A 67 23.13 -10.96 -8.95
CA GLY A 67 22.77 -11.80 -10.10
C GLY A 67 21.73 -12.89 -9.77
N LEU A 68 21.03 -12.76 -8.64
CA LEU A 68 20.03 -13.72 -8.16
C LEU A 68 18.59 -13.36 -8.60
N LEU A 69 18.41 -12.23 -9.27
CA LEU A 69 17.11 -11.75 -9.74
C LEU A 69 17.25 -11.14 -11.13
N GLU A 70 16.39 -11.57 -12.05
CA GLU A 70 16.30 -10.99 -13.39
C GLU A 70 15.89 -9.51 -13.36
N ALA A 71 16.51 -8.71 -14.24
CA ALA A 71 16.25 -7.29 -14.37
C ALA A 71 14.77 -6.97 -14.64
N ASP A 72 14.11 -7.78 -15.47
CA ASP A 72 12.68 -7.63 -15.77
C ASP A 72 11.80 -7.84 -14.52
N SER A 73 12.09 -8.87 -13.71
CA SER A 73 11.36 -9.15 -12.47
C SER A 73 11.56 -8.04 -11.43
N TYR A 74 12.77 -7.48 -11.38
CA TYR A 74 13.08 -6.31 -10.59
C TYR A 74 12.24 -5.10 -11.05
N HIS A 75 12.28 -4.78 -12.35
CA HIS A 75 11.58 -3.63 -12.92
C HIS A 75 10.07 -3.70 -12.75
N GLN A 76 9.46 -4.87 -13.01
CA GLN A 76 8.03 -5.12 -12.78
C GLN A 76 7.63 -4.81 -11.34
N SER A 77 8.48 -5.14 -10.37
CA SER A 77 8.22 -4.88 -8.95
C SER A 77 8.27 -3.38 -8.65
N VAL A 78 9.23 -2.65 -9.22
CA VAL A 78 9.33 -1.19 -9.09
C VAL A 78 8.10 -0.51 -9.71
N GLN A 79 7.70 -0.90 -10.93
CA GLN A 79 6.53 -0.34 -11.61
C GLN A 79 5.23 -0.63 -10.86
N SER A 80 5.08 -1.82 -10.28
CA SER A 80 3.91 -2.15 -9.44
C SER A 80 3.77 -1.19 -8.27
N TYR A 81 4.88 -0.85 -7.60
CA TYR A 81 4.86 0.14 -6.52
C TYR A 81 4.59 1.56 -7.00
N LEU A 82 5.16 1.98 -8.13
CA LEU A 82 4.86 3.29 -8.72
C LEU A 82 3.38 3.41 -9.10
N GLY A 83 2.77 2.35 -9.63
CA GLY A 83 1.33 2.29 -9.90
C GLY A 83 0.50 2.49 -8.63
N MET A 84 0.87 1.83 -7.52
CA MET A 84 0.21 2.03 -6.22
C MET A 84 0.33 3.48 -5.72
N LEU A 85 1.51 4.12 -5.88
CA LEU A 85 1.75 5.50 -5.44
C LEU A 85 1.01 6.54 -6.29
N LYS A 86 0.68 6.21 -7.55
CA LYS A 86 -0.12 7.09 -8.44
C LYS A 86 -1.50 7.42 -7.86
N HIS A 87 -2.05 6.55 -7.01
CA HIS A 87 -3.39 6.69 -6.45
C HIS A 87 -3.42 7.38 -5.06
N CYS A 88 -2.29 7.92 -4.60
CA CYS A 88 -2.23 8.67 -3.35
C CYS A 88 -1.30 9.88 -3.45
N ASN A 89 -1.37 10.77 -2.46
CA ASN A 89 -0.49 11.92 -2.34
C ASN A 89 0.92 11.47 -1.92
N ALA A 90 1.68 10.98 -2.90
CA ALA A 90 3.01 10.42 -2.70
C ALA A 90 3.99 10.77 -3.82
N HIS A 91 3.85 11.96 -4.42
CA HIS A 91 4.67 12.42 -5.55
C HIS A 91 6.17 12.35 -5.24
N ASP A 92 6.61 12.97 -4.14
CA ASP A 92 8.01 12.96 -3.71
C ASP A 92 8.56 11.56 -3.48
N MET A 93 7.70 10.66 -2.99
CA MET A 93 8.07 9.26 -2.77
C MET A 93 8.22 8.51 -4.09
N ALA A 94 7.33 8.75 -5.04
CA ALA A 94 7.42 8.15 -6.37
C ALA A 94 8.70 8.63 -7.08
N ASP A 95 9.04 9.91 -6.98
CA ASP A 95 10.26 10.46 -7.58
C ASP A 95 11.52 9.95 -6.88
N SER A 96 11.50 9.86 -5.55
CA SER A 96 12.56 9.16 -4.81
C SER A 96 12.74 7.73 -5.31
N ILE A 97 11.64 6.99 -5.55
CA ILE A 97 11.74 5.62 -6.08
C ILE A 97 12.34 5.61 -7.48
N LYS A 98 11.86 6.45 -8.41
CA LYS A 98 12.41 6.52 -9.76
C LYS A 98 13.91 6.82 -9.73
N ASN A 99 14.33 7.80 -8.94
CA ASN A 99 15.72 8.24 -8.87
C ASN A 99 16.66 7.18 -8.27
N ASN A 100 16.19 6.44 -7.26
CA ASN A 100 17.04 5.47 -6.55
C ASN A 100 16.96 4.04 -7.11
N PHE A 101 15.87 3.68 -7.78
CA PHE A 101 15.57 2.30 -8.17
C PHE A 101 15.33 2.10 -9.68
N LEU A 102 15.22 3.17 -10.49
CA LEU A 102 15.14 3.07 -11.96
C LEU A 102 16.37 3.64 -12.69
N ASN A 103 17.05 4.66 -12.14
CA ASN A 103 18.16 5.35 -12.82
C ASN A 103 19.50 4.59 -12.81
N THR A 104 19.54 3.33 -12.37
CA THR A 104 20.69 2.44 -12.58
C THR A 104 20.67 1.93 -14.02
N SER A 105 21.10 2.80 -14.94
CA SER A 105 21.68 2.50 -16.27
C SER A 105 21.46 1.07 -16.78
N THR A 106 20.35 0.81 -17.46
CA THR A 106 20.15 -0.38 -18.34
C THR A 106 18.94 -0.22 -19.27
N TRP A 107 18.70 0.96 -19.86
CA TRP A 107 17.73 1.11 -20.98
C TRP A 107 18.12 2.25 -21.94
N ALA A 108 19.35 2.19 -22.45
CA ALA A 108 19.76 2.84 -23.70
C ALA A 108 20.56 1.82 -24.51
#